data_AF-A0AAD1VPR6-F1
#
_entry.id   AF-A0AAD1VPR6-F1
#
_cell.length_a   1.000
_cell.length_b   1.000
_cell.length_c   1.000
_cell.angle_alpha   90.00
_cell.angle_beta   90.00
_cell.angle_gamma   90.00
#
_symmetry.space_group_name_H-M   'P 1'
#
loop_
_entity.id
_entity.type
_entity.pdbx_description
1 polymer ?
#
loop_
_entity_poly.entity_id
_entity_poly.type
_entity_poly.pdbx_seq_one_letter_code
_entity_poly.pdbx_strand_id
1 'polypeptide(L)'
;MELLLRIWPILFCLLSSVTAQEYRTLDLAKVAFDDQYIGCQEDMEQVLNSNDILSKEKQKNKIFRRAWEGAETIWHTKKKATVLTNLPQGFEDNHGIALVAYSGFIRKHFNDALRLAGKSYQYYMEDFHFKSLHYYLTVAVQLLSGDSCQNLFYEDELGVMFEPSNGSDIVKFGQFLSPFLDDGTSYSNESFTLTSCFGVRIQNFSQYPLENTVVVPGYEVFYLENEGSTFSLNSTGKKCSNYNCAYVRGDKSRLSLDHCISGLSLDRSTPKLPLDRKRDTSGSTGIMSSPGNIYLLIVLCLAAVHFLYTS
;
A
#
# COMPACT_ATOMS: atom_id res chain seq x y z
N MET A 1 -22.07 34.93 -31.26
CA MET A 1 -22.60 34.73 -29.89
C MET A 1 -23.11 33.29 -29.69
N GLU A 2 -23.84 32.72 -30.65
CA GLU A 2 -24.32 31.32 -30.57
C GLU A 2 -23.22 30.25 -30.53
N LEU A 3 -22.09 30.45 -31.23
CA LEU A 3 -20.99 29.49 -31.22
C LEU A 3 -20.35 29.35 -29.82
N LEU A 4 -20.20 30.46 -29.09
CA LEU A 4 -19.62 30.47 -27.74
C LEU A 4 -20.51 29.76 -26.73
N LEU A 5 -21.84 29.88 -26.86
CA LEU A 5 -22.81 29.19 -26.00
C LEU A 5 -22.85 27.67 -26.25
N ARG A 6 -22.54 27.22 -27.48
CA ARG A 6 -22.46 25.79 -27.82
C ARG A 6 -21.16 25.14 -27.35
N ILE A 7 -20.06 25.90 -27.33
CA ILE A 7 -18.73 25.38 -26.95
C ILE A 7 -18.51 25.41 -25.43
N TRP A 8 -19.16 26.34 -24.71
CA TRP A 8 -19.06 26.48 -23.26
C TRP A 8 -19.33 25.19 -22.46
N PRO A 9 -20.41 24.42 -22.69
CA PRO A 9 -20.64 23.18 -21.95
C PRO A 9 -19.61 22.09 -22.28
N ILE A 10 -19.06 22.07 -23.50
CA ILE A 10 -17.98 21.14 -23.88
C ILE A 10 -16.69 21.54 -23.16
N LEU A 11 -16.34 22.82 -23.18
CA LEU A 11 -15.18 23.35 -22.46
C LEU A 11 -15.33 23.13 -20.94
N PHE A 12 -16.55 23.25 -20.41
CA PHE A 12 -16.86 22.97 -19.01
C PHE A 12 -16.76 21.47 -18.67
N CYS A 13 -17.30 20.56 -19.48
CA CYS A 13 -17.10 19.10 -19.28
C CYS A 13 -15.61 18.72 -19.47
N LEU A 14 -14.84 19.40 -20.34
CA LEU A 14 -13.39 19.16 -20.54
C LEU A 14 -12.51 19.75 -19.42
N LEU A 15 -12.93 20.84 -18.78
CA LEU A 15 -12.25 21.47 -17.63
C LEU A 15 -12.63 20.80 -16.29
N SER A 16 -13.75 20.08 -16.25
CA SER A 16 -14.16 19.30 -15.08
C SER A 16 -13.45 17.95 -15.11
N SER A 17 -12.24 17.87 -14.57
CA SER A 17 -11.63 16.56 -14.28
C SER A 17 -12.49 15.86 -13.23
N VAL A 18 -13.35 14.94 -13.67
CA VAL A 18 -14.09 14.03 -12.79
C VAL A 18 -13.06 13.07 -12.21
N THR A 19 -12.56 13.37 -11.03
CA THR A 19 -11.76 12.42 -10.23
C THR A 19 -12.72 11.40 -9.66
N ALA A 20 -12.64 10.15 -10.15
CA ALA A 20 -13.38 9.05 -9.54
C ALA A 20 -12.79 8.77 -8.15
N GLN A 21 -13.59 8.91 -7.09
CA GLN A 21 -13.15 8.55 -5.74
C GLN A 21 -13.20 7.03 -5.58
N GLU A 22 -12.07 6.42 -5.25
CA GLU A 22 -11.97 5.01 -4.86
C GLU A 22 -12.02 4.91 -3.33
N TYR A 23 -12.84 4.00 -2.80
CA TYR A 23 -12.90 3.72 -1.36
C TYR A 23 -12.30 2.34 -1.09
N ARG A 24 -11.33 2.29 -0.18
CA ARG A 24 -10.67 1.07 0.29
C ARG A 24 -11.04 0.79 1.73
N THR A 25 -11.60 -0.39 1.97
CA THR A 25 -11.92 -0.82 3.33
C THR A 25 -10.66 -1.28 4.07
N LEU A 26 -10.48 -0.79 5.30
CA LEU A 26 -9.44 -1.26 6.21
C LEU A 26 -9.93 -2.53 6.94
N ASP A 27 -9.35 -3.66 6.58
CA ASP A 27 -9.67 -4.98 7.12
C ASP A 27 -8.39 -5.80 7.41
N LEU A 28 -8.50 -7.13 7.50
CA LEU A 28 -7.36 -8.04 7.72
C LEU A 28 -6.67 -8.50 6.43
N ALA A 29 -7.03 -7.93 5.27
CA ALA A 29 -6.52 -8.26 3.94
C ALA A 29 -6.46 -9.77 3.65
N LYS A 30 -7.56 -10.51 3.89
CA LYS A 30 -7.61 -11.98 3.84
C LYS A 30 -7.27 -12.62 2.49
N VAL A 31 -7.28 -11.82 1.42
CA VAL A 31 -7.01 -12.26 0.03
C VAL A 31 -5.69 -11.72 -0.52
N ALA A 32 -4.94 -10.96 0.27
CA ALA A 32 -3.63 -10.47 -0.12
C ALA A 32 -2.54 -11.54 0.04
N PHE A 33 -1.47 -11.42 -0.74
CA PHE A 33 -0.26 -12.22 -0.58
C PHE A 33 0.77 -11.44 0.25
N ASP A 34 1.18 -12.01 1.37
CA ASP A 34 1.95 -11.33 2.44
C ASP A 34 2.96 -12.29 3.11
N ASP A 35 3.51 -13.22 2.33
CA ASP A 35 4.39 -14.28 2.79
C ASP A 35 5.64 -13.75 3.51
N GLN A 36 5.94 -14.29 4.69
CA GLN A 36 7.13 -13.92 5.47
C GLN A 36 8.34 -14.84 5.20
N TYR A 37 8.14 -15.93 4.46
CA TYR A 37 9.17 -16.93 4.14
C TYR A 37 9.83 -17.57 5.38
N ILE A 38 9.07 -17.70 6.47
CA ILE A 38 9.59 -18.21 7.74
C ILE A 38 9.97 -19.69 7.58
N GLY A 39 11.26 -19.96 7.74
CA GLY A 39 11.84 -21.29 7.68
C GLY A 39 11.93 -21.87 6.27
N CYS A 40 11.98 -21.04 5.23
CA CYS A 40 12.16 -21.49 3.84
C CYS A 40 12.90 -20.47 2.95
N GLN A 41 13.66 -19.55 3.53
CA GLN A 41 14.42 -18.55 2.74
C GLN A 41 15.43 -19.25 1.81
N GLU A 42 16.22 -20.18 2.34
CA GLU A 42 17.19 -20.97 1.55
C GLU A 42 16.50 -21.76 0.42
N ASP A 43 15.39 -22.45 0.72
CA ASP A 43 14.61 -23.19 -0.29
C ASP A 43 14.05 -22.25 -1.37
N MET A 44 13.55 -21.08 -0.96
CA MET A 44 12.98 -20.09 -1.87
C MET A 44 14.07 -19.51 -2.78
N GLU A 45 15.24 -19.19 -2.26
CA GLU A 45 16.40 -18.78 -3.06
C GLU A 45 16.83 -19.84 -4.04
N GLN A 46 16.94 -21.10 -3.59
CA GLN A 46 17.28 -22.21 -4.46
C GLN A 46 16.29 -22.32 -5.63
N VAL A 47 15.00 -22.23 -5.34
CA VAL A 47 13.93 -22.28 -6.35
C VAL A 47 13.98 -21.10 -7.31
N LEU A 48 14.19 -19.87 -6.82
CA LEU A 48 14.30 -18.69 -7.66
C LEU A 48 15.46 -18.82 -8.66
N ASN A 49 16.59 -19.36 -8.19
CA ASN A 49 17.80 -19.56 -8.97
C ASN A 49 17.66 -20.75 -9.95
N SER A 50 17.27 -21.93 -9.47
CA SER A 50 17.20 -23.15 -10.28
C SER A 50 16.18 -23.06 -11.41
N ASN A 51 15.09 -22.32 -11.17
CA ASN A 51 14.02 -22.17 -12.14
C ASN A 51 14.08 -20.85 -12.92
N ASP A 52 15.10 -20.03 -12.70
CA ASP A 52 15.31 -18.74 -13.37
C ASP A 52 14.04 -17.85 -13.34
N ILE A 53 13.42 -17.77 -12.16
CA ILE A 53 12.09 -17.16 -12.00
C ILE A 53 12.13 -15.66 -12.32
N LEU A 54 13.14 -14.94 -11.79
CA LEU A 54 13.29 -13.52 -12.00
C LEU A 54 13.39 -13.19 -13.50
N SER A 55 14.22 -13.91 -14.26
CA SER A 55 14.37 -13.67 -15.69
C SER A 55 13.09 -13.99 -16.45
N LYS A 56 12.39 -15.07 -16.11
CA LYS A 56 11.08 -15.43 -16.70
C LYS A 56 10.03 -14.36 -16.42
N GLU A 57 9.96 -13.83 -15.19
CA GLU A 57 9.04 -12.75 -14.83
C GLU A 57 9.38 -11.46 -15.58
N LYS A 58 10.67 -11.08 -15.69
CA LYS A 58 11.12 -9.95 -16.52
C LYS A 58 10.76 -10.12 -18.00
N GLN A 59 10.90 -11.31 -18.57
CA GLN A 59 10.55 -11.56 -19.98
C GLN A 59 9.04 -11.40 -20.23
N LYS A 60 8.20 -11.87 -19.31
CA LYS A 60 6.73 -11.79 -19.42
C LYS A 60 6.18 -10.40 -19.11
N ASN A 61 6.78 -9.68 -18.18
CA ASN A 61 6.29 -8.40 -17.70
C ASN A 61 7.28 -7.26 -18.02
N LYS A 62 7.00 -6.52 -19.10
CA LYS A 62 7.83 -5.40 -19.56
C LYS A 62 7.96 -4.27 -18.52
N ILE A 63 6.93 -4.04 -17.73
CA ILE A 63 6.93 -3.01 -16.67
C ILE A 63 7.88 -3.45 -15.56
N PHE A 64 7.77 -4.71 -15.12
CA PHE A 64 8.67 -5.27 -14.11
C PHE A 64 10.12 -5.27 -14.58
N ARG A 65 10.39 -5.70 -15.81
CA ARG A 65 11.73 -5.68 -16.39
C ARG A 65 12.36 -4.30 -16.36
N ARG A 66 11.64 -3.28 -16.85
CA ARG A 66 12.14 -1.91 -16.87
C ARG A 66 12.46 -1.41 -15.46
N ALA A 67 11.57 -1.69 -14.50
CA ALA A 67 11.78 -1.27 -13.12
C ALA A 67 13.01 -1.94 -12.49
N TRP A 68 13.16 -3.26 -12.71
CA TRP A 68 14.25 -4.04 -12.15
C TRP A 68 15.61 -3.68 -12.76
N GLU A 69 15.72 -3.58 -14.08
CA GLU A 69 16.96 -3.20 -14.77
C GLU A 69 17.39 -1.76 -14.44
N GLY A 70 16.42 -0.84 -14.31
CA GLY A 70 16.69 0.51 -13.82
C GLY A 70 17.21 0.50 -12.37
N ALA A 71 16.58 -0.31 -11.52
CA ALA A 71 16.97 -0.47 -10.12
C ALA A 71 18.37 -1.10 -9.96
N GLU A 72 18.72 -2.09 -10.78
CA GLU A 72 20.08 -2.68 -10.84
C GLU A 72 21.15 -1.60 -11.07
N THR A 73 20.91 -0.72 -12.06
CA THR A 73 21.85 0.36 -12.39
C THR A 73 22.04 1.34 -11.23
N ILE A 74 20.93 1.76 -10.62
CA ILE A 74 20.94 2.69 -9.48
C ILE A 74 21.57 2.06 -8.24
N TRP A 75 21.25 0.80 -7.93
CA TRP A 75 21.83 0.03 -6.83
C TRP A 75 23.35 -0.03 -6.94
N HIS A 76 23.88 -0.47 -8.08
CA HIS A 76 25.33 -0.60 -8.27
C HIS A 76 26.05 0.76 -8.19
N THR A 77 25.39 1.84 -8.58
CA THR A 77 25.93 3.20 -8.44
C THR A 77 26.02 3.61 -6.96
N LYS A 78 24.95 3.40 -6.19
CA LYS A 78 24.90 3.71 -4.75
C LYS A 78 25.86 2.84 -3.93
N LYS A 79 25.98 1.55 -4.26
CA LYS A 79 26.91 0.61 -3.60
C LYS A 79 28.38 1.04 -3.79
N LYS A 80 28.74 1.51 -4.99
CA LYS A 80 30.10 2.02 -5.29
C LYS A 80 30.40 3.35 -4.59
N ALA A 81 29.41 4.21 -4.40
CA ALA A 81 29.56 5.52 -3.78
C ALA A 81 29.78 5.48 -2.25
N THR A 82 30.01 4.30 -1.65
CA THR A 82 30.22 4.10 -0.19
C THR A 82 29.08 4.60 0.71
N VAL A 83 27.89 4.85 0.16
CA VAL A 83 26.69 5.20 0.96
C VAL A 83 26.20 4.01 1.81
N LEU A 84 26.65 2.79 1.48
CA LEU A 84 26.16 1.52 2.02
C LEU A 84 27.30 0.69 2.63
N THR A 85 28.08 1.29 3.53
CA THR A 85 29.28 0.66 4.12
C THR A 85 28.98 -0.40 5.18
N ASN A 86 27.79 -0.41 5.78
CA ASN A 86 27.41 -1.31 6.87
C ASN A 86 26.07 -2.00 6.59
N LEU A 87 26.03 -2.87 5.57
CA LEU A 87 24.87 -3.72 5.32
C LEU A 87 24.89 -4.93 6.29
N PRO A 88 23.73 -5.39 6.78
CA PRO A 88 23.67 -6.54 7.67
C PRO A 88 24.12 -7.83 6.97
N GLN A 89 24.55 -8.82 7.76
CA GLN A 89 24.91 -10.13 7.24
C GLN A 89 23.71 -10.75 6.49
N GLY A 90 23.98 -11.38 5.34
CA GLY A 90 22.93 -11.94 4.48
C GLY A 90 22.28 -10.93 3.53
N PHE A 91 22.66 -9.65 3.60
CA PHE A 91 22.15 -8.67 2.64
C PHE A 91 22.89 -8.76 1.29
N GLU A 92 22.18 -9.25 0.27
CA GLU A 92 22.70 -9.41 -1.09
C GLU A 92 22.24 -8.31 -2.06
N ASP A 93 22.80 -8.33 -3.27
CA ASP A 93 22.49 -7.32 -4.29
C ASP A 93 21.01 -7.29 -4.66
N ASN A 94 20.36 -8.45 -4.78
CA ASN A 94 18.93 -8.51 -5.12
C ASN A 94 18.04 -7.88 -4.04
N HIS A 95 18.44 -7.90 -2.76
CA HIS A 95 17.75 -7.18 -1.68
C HIS A 95 17.80 -5.67 -1.91
N GLY A 96 18.99 -5.15 -2.22
CA GLY A 96 19.18 -3.74 -2.54
C GLY A 96 18.43 -3.30 -3.79
N ILE A 97 18.48 -4.11 -4.84
CA ILE A 97 17.75 -3.87 -6.10
C ILE A 97 16.25 -3.84 -5.86
N ALA A 98 15.71 -4.77 -5.05
CA ALA A 98 14.28 -4.81 -4.74
C ALA A 98 13.81 -3.54 -4.00
N LEU A 99 14.58 -3.03 -3.04
CA LEU A 99 14.27 -1.77 -2.35
C LEU A 99 14.29 -0.57 -3.32
N VAL A 100 15.32 -0.48 -4.17
CA VAL A 100 15.42 0.56 -5.20
C VAL A 100 14.23 0.47 -6.15
N ALA A 101 13.91 -0.73 -6.64
CA ALA A 101 12.76 -0.94 -7.54
C ALA A 101 11.47 -0.48 -6.88
N TYR A 102 11.19 -0.93 -5.66
CA TYR A 102 9.96 -0.60 -4.92
C TYR A 102 9.80 0.90 -4.62
N SER A 103 10.91 1.66 -4.51
CA SER A 103 10.83 3.12 -4.38
C SER A 103 10.43 3.87 -5.66
N GLY A 104 10.32 3.17 -6.79
CA GLY A 104 9.96 3.75 -8.08
C GLY A 104 8.54 3.41 -8.55
N PHE A 105 8.31 3.62 -9.86
CA PHE A 105 6.99 3.47 -10.49
C PHE A 105 6.37 2.06 -10.39
N ILE A 106 7.16 1.01 -10.14
CA ILE A 106 6.63 -0.36 -10.03
C ILE A 106 5.78 -0.57 -8.79
N ARG A 107 5.95 0.27 -7.75
CA ARG A 107 5.24 0.20 -6.47
C ARG A 107 3.74 -0.01 -6.65
N LYS A 108 3.11 0.80 -7.50
CA LYS A 108 1.68 0.72 -7.80
C LYS A 108 1.30 -0.66 -8.34
N HIS A 109 1.90 -1.07 -9.46
CA HIS A 109 1.59 -2.34 -10.10
C HIS A 109 1.83 -3.55 -9.20
N PHE A 110 2.89 -3.48 -8.39
CA PHE A 110 3.23 -4.51 -7.44
C PHE A 110 2.21 -4.60 -6.30
N ASN A 111 1.89 -3.48 -5.65
CA ASN A 111 0.92 -3.43 -4.56
C ASN A 111 -0.50 -3.81 -5.03
N ASP A 112 -0.92 -3.34 -6.21
CA ASP A 112 -2.19 -3.73 -6.83
C ASP A 112 -2.27 -5.25 -7.03
N ALA A 113 -1.17 -5.88 -7.48
CA ALA A 113 -1.11 -7.34 -7.64
C ALA A 113 -1.15 -8.08 -6.29
N LEU A 114 -0.46 -7.58 -5.27
CA LEU A 114 -0.42 -8.19 -3.93
C LEU A 114 -1.80 -8.30 -3.29
N ARG A 115 -2.66 -7.28 -3.45
CA ARG A 115 -4.01 -7.25 -2.86
C ARG A 115 -4.86 -8.47 -3.22
N LEU A 116 -4.64 -9.07 -4.39
CA LEU A 116 -5.43 -10.20 -4.89
C LEU A 116 -4.64 -11.51 -5.01
N ALA A 117 -3.31 -11.44 -4.97
CA ALA A 117 -2.43 -12.58 -5.19
C ALA A 117 -2.68 -13.76 -4.22
N GLY A 118 -3.18 -13.48 -3.01
CA GLY A 118 -3.50 -14.47 -2.00
C GLY A 118 -4.91 -15.06 -2.07
N LYS A 119 -5.74 -14.71 -3.07
CA LYS A 119 -7.12 -15.23 -3.13
C LYS A 119 -7.16 -16.76 -3.25
N SER A 120 -6.19 -17.35 -3.95
CA SER A 120 -5.96 -18.80 -4.03
C SER A 120 -4.51 -19.10 -4.38
N TYR A 121 -4.03 -20.31 -4.05
CA TYR A 121 -2.71 -20.76 -4.45
C TYR A 121 -2.53 -20.80 -5.97
N GLN A 122 -3.54 -21.25 -6.72
CA GLN A 122 -3.51 -21.26 -8.18
C GLN A 122 -3.28 -19.85 -8.75
N TYR A 123 -4.02 -18.85 -8.26
CA TYR A 123 -3.83 -17.47 -8.71
C TYR A 123 -2.45 -16.91 -8.37
N TYR A 124 -1.92 -17.23 -7.18
CA TYR A 124 -0.52 -16.91 -6.85
C TYR A 124 0.47 -17.53 -7.86
N MET A 125 0.26 -18.80 -8.24
CA MET A 125 1.15 -19.47 -9.18
C MET A 125 1.03 -18.90 -10.61
N GLU A 126 -0.19 -18.71 -11.09
CA GLU A 126 -0.50 -18.42 -12.49
C GLU A 126 -0.52 -16.93 -12.83
N ASP A 127 -0.96 -16.06 -11.92
CA ASP A 127 -1.21 -14.63 -12.22
C ASP A 127 -0.29 -13.67 -11.47
N PHE A 128 0.26 -14.07 -10.31
CA PHE A 128 1.19 -13.22 -9.56
C PHE A 128 2.62 -13.34 -10.10
N HIS A 129 3.00 -12.44 -11.00
CA HIS A 129 4.32 -12.42 -11.68
C HIS A 129 5.34 -11.48 -11.04
N PHE A 130 5.31 -11.36 -9.72
CA PHE A 130 6.26 -10.59 -8.92
C PHE A 130 6.86 -11.43 -7.77
N LYS A 131 7.01 -12.74 -7.97
CA LYS A 131 7.49 -13.66 -6.93
C LYS A 131 8.89 -13.32 -6.47
N SER A 132 9.79 -13.00 -7.41
CA SER A 132 11.16 -12.59 -7.08
C SER A 132 11.19 -11.24 -6.36
N LEU A 133 10.44 -10.25 -6.84
CA LEU A 133 10.38 -8.93 -6.21
C LEU A 133 9.84 -9.03 -4.78
N HIS A 134 8.76 -9.78 -4.57
CA HIS A 134 8.18 -9.96 -3.24
C HIS A 134 9.15 -10.64 -2.28
N TYR A 135 9.80 -11.72 -2.72
CA TYR A 135 10.79 -12.43 -1.88
C TYR A 135 11.93 -11.49 -1.46
N TYR A 136 12.63 -10.91 -2.43
CA TYR A 136 13.80 -10.09 -2.14
C TYR A 136 13.46 -8.83 -1.34
N LEU A 137 12.31 -8.20 -1.62
CA LEU A 137 11.85 -7.05 -0.84
C LEU A 137 11.51 -7.44 0.60
N THR A 138 10.84 -8.57 0.80
CA THR A 138 10.48 -9.07 2.13
C THR A 138 11.73 -9.35 2.97
N VAL A 139 12.69 -10.09 2.41
CA VAL A 139 13.94 -10.42 3.10
C VAL A 139 14.76 -9.15 3.36
N ALA A 140 14.83 -8.22 2.41
CA ALA A 140 15.50 -6.93 2.60
C ALA A 140 14.93 -6.15 3.80
N VAL A 141 13.60 -6.07 3.91
CA VAL A 141 12.92 -5.40 5.03
C VAL A 141 13.19 -6.14 6.34
N GLN A 142 13.17 -7.48 6.35
CA GLN A 142 13.47 -8.27 7.55
C GLN A 142 14.91 -8.08 8.04
N LEU A 143 15.88 -8.02 7.13
CA LEU A 143 17.29 -7.83 7.47
C LEU A 143 17.59 -6.41 7.98
N LEU A 144 16.86 -5.41 7.49
CA LEU A 144 17.05 -4.01 7.86
C LEU A 144 16.14 -3.54 9.00
N SER A 145 15.10 -4.30 9.36
CA SER A 145 14.20 -3.93 10.47
C SER A 145 14.94 -3.94 11.80
N GLY A 146 14.79 -2.86 12.56
CA GLY A 146 15.28 -2.77 13.94
C GLY A 146 14.15 -2.90 14.96
N ASP A 147 14.48 -2.66 16.23
CA ASP A 147 13.54 -2.80 17.36
C ASP A 147 12.72 -1.52 17.67
N SER A 148 12.87 -0.46 16.89
CA SER A 148 12.22 0.83 17.15
C SER A 148 11.02 1.08 16.25
N CYS A 149 9.94 1.56 16.87
CA CYS A 149 8.75 2.02 16.15
C CYS A 149 8.92 3.47 15.69
N GLN A 150 8.23 3.82 14.62
CA GLN A 150 8.33 5.11 13.95
C GLN A 150 6.93 5.66 13.67
N ASN A 151 6.75 6.95 13.93
CA ASN A 151 5.55 7.68 13.54
C ASN A 151 5.69 8.10 12.08
N LEU A 152 4.68 7.76 11.29
CA LEU A 152 4.70 7.85 9.85
C LEU A 152 3.41 8.49 9.37
N PHE A 153 3.52 9.08 8.19
CA PHE A 153 2.43 9.65 7.45
C PHE A 153 2.18 8.85 6.18
N TYR A 154 0.95 8.38 5.96
CA TYR A 154 0.57 7.66 4.76
C TYR A 154 -0.50 8.39 3.96
N GLU A 155 -0.18 8.58 2.69
CA GLU A 155 -1.10 9.05 1.65
C GLU A 155 -0.94 8.09 0.46
N ASP A 156 -2.06 7.62 -0.07
CA ASP A 156 -2.09 6.77 -1.26
C ASP A 156 -2.20 7.65 -2.51
N GLU A 157 -2.64 7.09 -3.62
CA GLU A 157 -2.92 7.87 -4.83
C GLU A 157 -4.07 8.87 -4.62
N LEU A 158 -3.96 10.03 -5.28
CA LEU A 158 -5.02 11.05 -5.30
C LEU A 158 -6.37 10.42 -5.66
N GLY A 159 -7.37 10.65 -4.81
CA GLY A 159 -8.71 10.09 -4.99
C GLY A 159 -8.95 8.74 -4.32
N VAL A 160 -7.99 8.19 -3.56
CA VAL A 160 -8.19 6.98 -2.74
C VAL A 160 -8.50 7.37 -1.30
N MET A 161 -9.66 6.96 -0.79
CA MET A 161 -10.04 7.10 0.62
C MET A 161 -10.00 5.75 1.32
N PHE A 162 -9.65 5.77 2.61
CA PHE A 162 -9.72 4.59 3.46
C PHE A 162 -10.88 4.69 4.43
N GLU A 163 -11.62 3.59 4.55
CA GLU A 163 -12.76 3.50 5.46
C GLU A 163 -12.56 2.32 6.42
N PRO A 164 -12.66 2.54 7.75
CA PRO A 164 -12.64 1.46 8.72
C PRO A 164 -13.72 0.42 8.40
N SER A 165 -13.38 -0.88 8.43
CA SER A 165 -14.41 -1.92 8.34
C SER A 165 -15.31 -1.90 9.57
N ASN A 166 -16.62 -2.14 9.35
CA ASN A 166 -17.58 -2.25 10.44
C ASN A 166 -17.21 -3.44 11.35
N GLY A 167 -16.72 -3.14 12.55
CA GLY A 167 -16.50 -4.13 13.61
C GLY A 167 -15.10 -4.73 13.72
N SER A 168 -14.10 -4.21 13.01
CA SER A 168 -12.69 -4.57 13.24
C SER A 168 -11.89 -3.35 13.65
N ASP A 169 -11.45 -3.34 14.91
CA ASP A 169 -10.48 -2.36 15.40
C ASP A 169 -9.03 -2.82 15.13
N ILE A 170 -8.86 -3.84 14.27
CA ILE A 170 -7.57 -4.42 13.87
C ILE A 170 -7.49 -4.44 12.35
N VAL A 171 -6.36 -3.99 11.83
CA VAL A 171 -6.12 -3.80 10.41
C VAL A 171 -4.79 -4.43 10.00
N LYS A 172 -4.77 -5.00 8.80
CA LYS A 172 -3.57 -5.47 8.10
C LYS A 172 -3.73 -5.17 6.62
N PHE A 173 -2.72 -4.58 5.99
CA PHE A 173 -2.83 -4.16 4.59
C PHE A 173 -2.55 -5.27 3.58
N GLY A 174 -1.75 -6.28 3.95
CA GLY A 174 -1.34 -7.38 3.08
C GLY A 174 -0.35 -6.99 1.98
N GLN A 175 -0.52 -5.83 1.37
CA GLN A 175 0.50 -5.19 0.53
C GLN A 175 1.52 -4.42 1.36
N PHE A 176 2.68 -4.11 0.77
CA PHE A 176 3.61 -3.16 1.38
C PHE A 176 3.04 -1.74 1.38
N LEU A 177 3.36 -0.96 2.41
CA LEU A 177 3.12 0.48 2.41
C LEU A 177 4.43 1.23 2.18
N SER A 178 4.30 2.46 1.71
CA SER A 178 5.44 3.36 1.46
C SER A 178 5.21 4.74 2.07
N PRO A 179 4.89 4.83 3.38
CA PRO A 179 4.68 6.11 4.05
C PRO A 179 5.97 6.95 4.14
N PHE A 180 5.82 8.18 4.56
CA PHE A 180 6.90 9.12 4.84
C PHE A 180 7.08 9.28 6.36
N LEU A 181 8.25 9.76 6.79
CA LEU A 181 8.41 10.17 8.19
C LEU A 181 7.48 11.35 8.49
N ASP A 182 6.74 11.26 9.59
CA ASP A 182 5.88 12.34 10.05
C ASP A 182 6.73 13.50 10.58
N ASP A 183 6.58 14.68 9.97
CA ASP A 183 7.25 15.91 10.35
C ASP A 183 6.32 16.90 11.10
N GLY A 184 5.10 16.47 11.42
CA GLY A 184 4.10 17.26 12.14
C GLY A 184 3.35 18.26 11.26
N THR A 185 3.39 18.11 9.93
CA THR A 185 2.56 18.91 9.02
C THR A 185 1.10 18.45 9.02
N SER A 186 0.17 19.36 8.72
CA SER A 186 -1.26 19.05 8.65
C SER A 186 -1.59 18.50 7.26
N TYR A 187 -2.25 17.35 7.20
CA TYR A 187 -2.44 16.61 5.97
C TYR A 187 -3.90 16.56 5.48
N SER A 188 -4.09 16.06 4.26
CA SER A 188 -5.38 15.99 3.56
C SER A 188 -6.34 14.99 4.21
N ASN A 189 -7.63 15.06 3.90
CA ASN A 189 -8.61 14.06 4.37
C ASN A 189 -8.38 12.66 3.76
N GLU A 190 -7.54 12.53 2.73
CA GLU A 190 -7.23 11.26 2.04
C GLU A 190 -6.08 10.50 2.72
N SER A 191 -5.59 11.02 3.85
CA SER A 191 -4.38 10.58 4.50
C SER A 191 -4.59 10.24 5.97
N PHE A 192 -3.68 9.44 6.53
CA PHE A 192 -3.71 9.06 7.94
C PHE A 192 -2.31 8.86 8.51
N THR A 193 -2.20 8.97 9.83
CA THR A 193 -0.96 8.68 10.55
C THR A 193 -0.92 7.22 10.97
N LEU A 194 0.28 6.63 10.96
CA LEU A 194 0.50 5.32 11.53
C LEU A 194 1.81 5.22 12.30
N THR A 195 1.82 4.39 13.33
CA THR A 195 3.03 3.99 14.05
C THR A 195 3.40 2.58 13.61
N SER A 196 4.52 2.40 12.92
CA SER A 196 5.02 1.08 12.48
C SER A 196 6.26 0.68 13.26
N CYS A 197 6.32 -0.57 13.70
CA CYS A 197 7.46 -1.18 14.38
C CYS A 197 8.30 -2.09 13.47
N PHE A 198 7.82 -2.39 12.26
CA PHE A 198 8.56 -3.19 11.28
C PHE A 198 8.96 -2.42 10.02
N GLY A 199 8.66 -1.12 9.97
CA GLY A 199 9.02 -0.23 8.88
C GLY A 199 10.52 0.04 8.80
N VAL A 200 11.05 0.04 7.58
CA VAL A 200 12.47 0.31 7.31
C VAL A 200 12.64 1.60 6.53
N ARG A 201 13.50 2.50 7.00
CA ARG A 201 13.90 3.71 6.25
C ARG A 201 14.72 3.32 5.04
N ILE A 202 14.28 3.73 3.86
CA ILE A 202 14.94 3.34 2.59
C ILE A 202 15.64 4.50 1.89
N GLN A 203 15.88 5.63 2.57
CA GLN A 203 16.53 6.81 1.97
C GLN A 203 17.79 6.47 1.15
N ASN A 204 18.66 5.62 1.70
CA ASN A 204 19.91 5.22 1.02
C ASN A 204 19.67 4.30 -0.18
N PHE A 205 18.54 3.58 -0.20
CA PHE A 205 18.12 2.65 -1.25
C PHE A 205 17.14 3.29 -2.25
N SER A 206 16.60 4.48 -1.99
CA SER A 206 15.52 5.07 -2.78
C SER A 206 16.03 5.72 -4.08
N GLN A 207 15.20 5.66 -5.13
CA GLN A 207 15.32 6.48 -6.34
C GLN A 207 15.07 7.96 -6.05
N TYR A 208 14.33 8.25 -4.96
CA TYR A 208 13.99 9.59 -4.48
C TYR A 208 14.43 9.75 -3.00
N PRO A 209 15.73 9.95 -2.71
CA PRO A 209 16.26 9.97 -1.33
C PRO A 209 15.71 11.11 -0.46
N LEU A 210 15.18 12.17 -1.07
CA LEU A 210 14.66 13.34 -0.35
C LEU A 210 13.26 13.11 0.23
N GLU A 211 12.56 12.06 -0.19
CA GLU A 211 11.20 11.78 0.26
C GLU A 211 11.15 11.16 1.67
N ASN A 212 12.30 10.79 2.28
CA ASN A 212 12.35 10.16 3.60
C ASN A 212 11.39 8.96 3.77
N THR A 213 11.24 8.19 2.70
CA THR A 213 10.30 7.07 2.62
C THR A 213 10.68 5.92 3.54
N VAL A 214 9.65 5.30 4.12
CA VAL A 214 9.72 4.08 4.91
C VAL A 214 8.97 2.97 4.17
N VAL A 215 9.52 1.77 4.12
CA VAL A 215 8.82 0.58 3.61
C VAL A 215 8.28 -0.20 4.79
N VAL A 216 6.97 -0.32 4.86
CA VAL A 216 6.27 -1.07 5.92
C VAL A 216 5.77 -2.39 5.33
N PRO A 217 6.10 -3.55 5.93
CA PRO A 217 5.66 -4.83 5.41
C PRO A 217 4.17 -5.06 5.57
N GLY A 218 3.54 -5.70 4.57
CA GLY A 218 2.09 -5.93 4.56
C GLY A 218 1.55 -6.90 5.61
N TYR A 219 2.44 -7.64 6.28
CA TYR A 219 2.10 -8.54 7.37
C TYR A 219 2.06 -7.86 8.75
N GLU A 220 2.40 -6.58 8.87
CA GLU A 220 2.26 -5.87 10.14
C GLU A 220 0.78 -5.66 10.49
N VAL A 221 0.44 -5.88 11.77
CA VAL A 221 -0.92 -5.76 12.28
C VAL A 221 -1.01 -4.50 13.14
N PHE A 222 -2.06 -3.71 12.91
CA PHE A 222 -2.31 -2.42 13.56
C PHE A 222 -3.62 -2.42 14.33
N TYR A 223 -3.66 -1.73 15.46
CA TYR A 223 -4.89 -1.23 16.06
C TYR A 223 -5.38 -0.01 15.30
N LEU A 224 -6.68 0.06 15.04
CA LEU A 224 -7.34 1.21 14.48
C LEU A 224 -7.93 2.05 15.61
N GLU A 225 -7.50 3.31 15.68
CA GLU A 225 -8.01 4.29 16.64
C GLU A 225 -8.81 5.34 15.87
N ASN A 226 -10.12 5.36 16.10
CA ASN A 226 -11.02 6.31 15.46
C ASN A 226 -11.12 7.60 16.31
N GLU A 227 -10.74 8.72 15.71
CA GLU A 227 -10.75 10.06 16.32
C GLU A 227 -11.89 10.95 15.76
N GLY A 228 -12.95 10.33 15.24
CA GLY A 228 -14.11 11.02 14.70
C GLY A 228 -14.02 11.19 13.18
N SER A 229 -13.49 12.32 12.72
CA SER A 229 -13.32 12.60 11.27
C SER A 229 -12.04 11.99 10.69
N THR A 230 -11.14 11.53 11.53
CA THR A 230 -9.84 10.94 11.19
C THR A 230 -9.66 9.63 11.95
N PHE A 231 -8.69 8.83 11.52
CA PHE A 231 -8.23 7.67 12.26
C PHE A 231 -6.71 7.60 12.23
N SER A 232 -6.14 6.91 13.21
CA SER A 232 -4.72 6.58 13.27
C SER A 232 -4.55 5.08 13.43
N LEU A 233 -3.38 4.56 13.00
CA LEU A 233 -3.06 3.14 13.08
C LEU A 233 -1.84 2.91 13.96
N ASN A 234 -1.97 2.16 15.05
CA ASN A 234 -0.86 1.86 15.95
C ASN A 234 -0.43 0.41 15.83
N SER A 235 0.86 0.17 15.57
CA SER A 235 1.39 -1.20 15.50
C SER A 235 1.08 -1.97 16.77
N THR A 236 0.60 -3.20 16.60
CA THR A 236 0.41 -4.15 17.69
C THR A 236 1.71 -4.83 18.11
N GLY A 237 2.81 -4.61 17.37
CA GLY A 237 4.05 -5.36 17.49
C GLY A 237 3.94 -6.81 16.99
N LYS A 238 2.80 -7.23 16.41
CA LYS A 238 2.61 -8.56 15.83
C LYS A 238 2.74 -8.55 14.31
N LYS A 239 3.26 -9.65 13.79
CA LYS A 239 3.27 -9.99 12.36
C LYS A 239 2.25 -11.09 12.10
N CYS A 240 1.51 -10.98 11.01
CA CYS A 240 0.60 -12.02 10.59
C CYS A 240 0.48 -12.11 9.07
N SER A 241 0.62 -13.33 8.55
CA SER A 241 0.50 -13.61 7.11
C SER A 241 -0.66 -14.55 6.82
N ASN A 242 -1.27 -14.40 5.65
CA ASN A 242 -2.19 -15.37 5.06
C ASN A 242 -1.47 -16.59 4.49
N TYR A 243 -0.20 -16.45 4.12
CA TYR A 243 0.62 -17.51 3.53
C TYR A 243 1.99 -17.60 4.20
N ASN A 244 2.56 -18.80 4.22
CA ASN A 244 3.97 -19.00 4.51
C ASN A 244 4.60 -20.03 3.59
N CYS A 245 5.64 -19.62 2.88
CA CYS A 245 6.40 -20.43 1.94
C CYS A 245 5.54 -20.97 0.79
N ALA A 246 4.70 -20.13 0.18
CA ALA A 246 3.70 -20.56 -0.79
C ALA A 246 4.28 -21.33 -1.97
N TYR A 247 5.36 -20.83 -2.56
CA TYR A 247 5.98 -21.49 -3.70
C TYR A 247 6.57 -22.87 -3.32
N VAL A 248 7.17 -22.97 -2.14
CA VAL A 248 7.86 -24.19 -1.68
C VAL A 248 6.88 -25.25 -1.16
N ARG A 249 5.86 -24.83 -0.41
CA ARG A 249 4.92 -25.74 0.30
C ARG A 249 3.62 -25.99 -0.46
N GLY A 250 3.37 -25.29 -1.56
CA GLY A 250 2.17 -25.44 -2.36
C GLY A 250 0.89 -25.03 -1.61
N ASP A 251 -0.21 -25.73 -1.89
CA ASP A 251 -1.53 -25.47 -1.28
C ASP A 251 -1.55 -25.49 0.25
N LYS A 252 -0.60 -26.20 0.89
CA LYS A 252 -0.51 -26.31 2.36
C LYS A 252 0.07 -25.06 3.04
N SER A 253 0.43 -24.04 2.26
CA SER A 253 1.04 -22.80 2.75
C SER A 253 0.06 -21.80 3.37
N ARG A 254 -1.25 -21.97 3.13
CA ARG A 254 -2.25 -21.03 3.64
C ARG A 254 -2.39 -21.17 5.15
N LEU A 255 -2.31 -20.04 5.86
CA LEU A 255 -2.39 -19.95 7.31
C LEU A 255 -3.78 -19.52 7.77
N SER A 256 -4.14 -19.92 8.99
CA SER A 256 -5.28 -19.33 9.69
C SER A 256 -4.86 -18.06 10.42
N LEU A 257 -5.58 -16.96 10.17
CA LEU A 257 -5.37 -15.68 10.84
C LEU A 257 -5.71 -15.75 12.34
N ASP A 258 -6.58 -16.67 12.76
CA ASP A 258 -7.03 -16.76 14.16
C ASP A 258 -5.86 -16.95 15.13
N HIS A 259 -4.82 -17.65 14.68
CA HIS A 259 -3.65 -17.93 15.51
C HIS A 259 -2.86 -16.65 15.87
N CYS A 260 -2.62 -15.78 14.90
CA CYS A 260 -1.79 -14.59 15.08
C CYS A 260 -2.56 -13.40 15.70
N ILE A 261 -3.87 -13.30 15.43
CA ILE A 261 -4.72 -12.22 15.96
C ILE A 261 -5.30 -12.56 17.34
N SER A 262 -5.15 -13.80 17.80
CA SER A 262 -5.56 -14.19 19.15
C SER A 262 -4.95 -13.27 20.22
N GLY A 263 -5.79 -12.80 21.15
CA GLY A 263 -5.40 -11.87 22.20
C GLY A 263 -5.20 -10.41 21.76
N LEU A 264 -5.38 -10.09 20.48
CA LEU A 264 -5.60 -8.71 20.04
C LEU A 264 -7.09 -8.41 20.23
N SER A 265 -7.46 -7.92 21.40
CA SER A 265 -8.77 -7.35 21.67
C SER A 265 -8.51 -6.02 22.37
N LEU A 266 -9.00 -4.93 21.80
CA LEU A 266 -9.16 -3.71 22.56
C LEU A 266 -10.26 -3.97 23.58
N ASP A 267 -9.87 -4.23 24.82
CA ASP A 267 -10.82 -4.29 25.91
C ASP A 267 -11.44 -2.90 26.07
N ARG A 268 -12.74 -2.76 25.76
CA ARG A 268 -13.51 -1.51 25.94
C ARG A 268 -13.68 -1.10 27.40
N SER A 269 -13.05 -1.80 28.34
CA SER A 269 -13.19 -1.63 29.79
C SER A 269 -12.33 -0.52 30.41
N THR A 270 -11.42 0.12 29.67
CA THR A 270 -10.68 1.27 30.21
C THR A 270 -11.62 2.49 30.34
N PRO A 271 -11.82 3.04 31.55
CA PRO A 271 -12.69 4.19 31.73
C PRO A 271 -12.09 5.40 31.00
N LYS A 272 -12.85 5.99 30.08
CA LYS A 272 -12.54 7.32 29.56
C LYS A 272 -12.44 8.28 30.74
N LEU A 273 -11.25 8.80 31.01
CA LEU A 273 -11.06 9.93 31.92
C LEU A 273 -12.00 11.06 31.49
N PRO A 274 -12.70 11.72 32.42
CA PRO A 274 -13.68 12.74 32.06
C PRO A 274 -12.95 13.94 31.47
N LEU A 275 -13.14 14.16 30.16
CA LEU A 275 -12.78 15.40 29.49
C LEU A 275 -13.84 16.45 29.85
N ASP A 276 -13.37 17.49 30.54
CA ASP A 276 -14.16 18.64 30.95
C ASP A 276 -14.75 19.34 29.72
N ARG A 277 -16.08 19.36 29.65
CA ARG A 277 -16.85 19.91 28.54
C ARG A 277 -16.98 21.42 28.71
N LYS A 278 -16.20 22.21 27.97
CA LYS A 278 -16.63 23.57 27.58
C LYS A 278 -17.12 23.56 26.14
N ARG A 279 -18.43 23.79 26.04
CA ARG A 279 -19.23 23.96 24.83
C ARG A 279 -19.06 25.39 24.34
N ASP A 280 -18.52 25.57 23.14
CA ASP A 280 -18.82 26.74 22.32
C ASP A 280 -19.38 26.25 20.98
N THR A 281 -20.62 26.65 20.74
CA THR A 281 -21.41 26.38 19.54
C THR A 281 -21.08 27.40 18.46
N SER A 282 -20.66 26.93 17.29
CA SER A 282 -20.95 27.63 16.03
C SER A 282 -21.25 26.58 14.96
N GLY A 283 -22.45 26.70 14.39
CA GLY A 283 -22.94 25.80 13.37
C GLY A 283 -22.37 26.13 12.01
N SER A 284 -22.05 25.10 11.24
CA SER A 284 -21.87 25.16 9.80
C SER A 284 -22.51 23.92 9.20
N THR A 285 -23.56 24.17 8.41
CA THR A 285 -24.34 23.18 7.67
C THR A 285 -23.46 22.55 6.59
N GLY A 286 -23.06 21.30 6.80
CA GLY A 286 -22.42 20.47 5.77
C GLY A 286 -23.46 19.91 4.82
N ILE A 287 -23.36 20.29 3.54
CA ILE A 287 -24.20 19.77 2.46
C ILE A 287 -23.77 18.32 2.17
N MET A 288 -24.69 17.40 2.42
CA MET A 288 -24.56 15.98 2.13
C MET A 288 -24.70 15.77 0.62
N SER A 289 -23.60 15.59 -0.11
CA SER A 289 -23.63 15.23 -1.53
C SER A 289 -23.96 13.75 -1.71
N SER A 290 -25.22 13.48 -2.03
CA SER A 290 -25.75 12.17 -2.39
C SER A 290 -25.09 11.61 -3.67
N PRO A 291 -24.86 10.29 -3.77
CA PRO A 291 -24.30 9.62 -4.97
C PRO A 291 -25.17 9.75 -6.24
N GLY A 292 -26.35 10.36 -6.16
CA GLY A 292 -27.20 10.66 -7.31
C GLY A 292 -26.65 11.73 -8.28
N ASN A 293 -25.69 12.55 -7.84
CA ASN A 293 -25.22 13.69 -8.67
C ASN A 293 -24.26 13.31 -9.79
N ILE A 294 -23.49 12.23 -9.65
CA ILE A 294 -22.51 11.82 -10.68
C ILE A 294 -23.22 11.18 -11.87
N TYR A 295 -24.20 10.31 -11.63
CA TYR A 295 -25.03 9.75 -12.70
C TYR A 295 -25.81 10.84 -13.44
N LEU A 296 -26.32 11.83 -12.72
CA LEU A 296 -27.03 12.96 -13.32
C LEU A 296 -26.08 13.80 -14.20
N LEU A 297 -24.85 14.07 -13.75
CA LEU A 297 -23.84 14.79 -14.55
C LEU A 297 -23.41 14.03 -15.80
N ILE A 298 -23.20 12.71 -15.72
CA ILE A 298 -22.86 11.87 -16.87
C ILE A 298 -24.03 11.83 -17.86
N VAL A 299 -25.26 11.64 -17.38
CA VAL A 299 -26.47 11.64 -18.22
C VAL A 299 -26.69 13.02 -18.86
N LEU A 300 -26.40 14.11 -18.14
CA LEU A 300 -26.50 15.48 -18.66
C LEU A 300 -25.41 15.79 -19.70
N CYS A 301 -24.13 15.41 -19.50
CA CYS A 301 -23.10 15.60 -20.54
C CYS A 301 -23.43 14.71 -21.76
N LEU A 302 -23.92 13.47 -21.60
CA LEU A 302 -24.32 12.60 -22.73
C LEU A 302 -25.57 13.14 -23.47
N ALA A 303 -26.58 13.63 -22.75
CA ALA A 303 -27.77 14.21 -23.34
C ALA A 303 -27.45 15.52 -24.09
N ALA A 304 -26.55 16.35 -23.57
CA ALA A 304 -26.08 17.56 -24.24
C ALA A 304 -25.30 17.26 -25.53
N VAL A 305 -24.47 16.22 -25.52
CA VAL A 305 -23.78 15.73 -26.74
C VAL A 305 -24.79 15.18 -27.74
N HIS A 306 -25.79 14.41 -27.29
CA HIS A 306 -26.79 13.83 -28.19
C HIS A 306 -27.68 14.90 -28.84
N PHE A 307 -28.13 15.91 -28.08
CA PHE A 307 -29.00 16.99 -28.56
C PHE A 307 -28.34 17.87 -29.63
N LEU A 308 -27.01 18.02 -29.58
CA LEU A 308 -26.22 18.76 -30.57
C LEU A 308 -25.95 17.97 -31.86
N TYR A 309 -26.04 16.64 -31.83
CA TYR A 309 -25.89 15.79 -33.02
C TYR A 309 -27.22 15.52 -33.75
N THR A 310 -28.36 15.79 -33.11
CA THR A 310 -29.70 15.55 -33.68
C THR A 310 -30.48 16.83 -34.00
N SER A 311 -29.86 18.02 -33.89
CA SER A 311 -30.46 19.33 -34.23
C SER A 311 -29.56 20.10 -35.19
#